data_AF-A0A822AS01-F1
#
_entry.id   AF-A0A822AS01-F1
#
_cell.length_a   1.000
_cell.length_b   1.000
_cell.length_c   1.000
_cell.angle_alpha   90.00
_cell.angle_beta   90.00
_cell.angle_gamma   90.00
#
_symmetry.space_group_name_H-M   'P 1'
#
loop_
_entity.id
_entity.type
_entity.pdbx_description
1 polymer ?
#
loop_
_entity_poly.entity_id
_entity_poly.type
_entity_poly.pdbx_seq_one_letter_code
_entity_poly.pdbx_strand_id
1 'polypeptide(L)'
;IIGKWEENVVCGDPIDGPRNNEASNGIYFTGTIVGTYRSGAVMDVRIEMMANHLGWFTFKICPVTDNAVEVTQECLDRYPLKIVKAPTTITNAYRWDIPGTGNVKKIIQKSQNNRF
;
A
#
# COMPACT_ATOMS: atom_id res chain seq x y z
N ILE A 1 14.93 -11.58 -18.36
CA ILE A 1 13.75 -11.02 -19.04
C ILE A 1 13.30 -9.85 -18.19
N ILE A 2 13.54 -8.64 -18.66
CA ILE A 2 13.24 -7.41 -17.92
C ILE A 2 11.81 -7.04 -18.35
N GLY A 3 10.84 -7.42 -17.53
CA GLY A 3 9.42 -7.25 -17.82
C GLY A 3 8.99 -5.81 -17.59
N LYS A 4 8.70 -5.10 -18.68
CA LYS A 4 8.09 -3.77 -18.70
C LYS A 4 6.61 -3.92 -19.10
N TRP A 5 5.89 -4.80 -18.38
CA TRP A 5 4.52 -5.23 -18.71
C TRP A 5 3.55 -5.24 -17.50
N GLU A 6 3.99 -4.79 -16.31
CA GLU A 6 3.26 -4.97 -15.03
C GLU A 6 2.61 -3.68 -14.49
N GLU A 7 2.56 -2.61 -15.27
CA GLU A 7 2.30 -1.24 -14.79
C GLU A 7 0.84 -0.97 -14.35
N ASN A 8 -0.10 -1.87 -14.66
CA ASN A 8 -1.53 -1.56 -14.57
C ASN A 8 -2.35 -2.38 -13.57
N VAL A 9 -1.74 -3.14 -12.64
CA VAL A 9 -2.52 -3.84 -11.60
C VAL A 9 -1.99 -3.51 -10.20
N VAL A 10 -2.59 -2.52 -9.55
CA VAL A 10 -2.09 -2.02 -8.25
C VAL A 10 -2.91 -2.50 -7.06
N CYS A 11 -4.14 -2.95 -7.29
CA CYS A 11 -5.10 -3.36 -6.24
C CYS A 11 -5.20 -4.88 -6.05
N GLY A 12 -4.30 -5.68 -6.64
CA GLY A 12 -4.26 -7.14 -6.46
C GLY A 12 -5.24 -7.93 -7.33
N ASP A 13 -5.87 -7.30 -8.31
CA ASP A 13 -6.71 -7.96 -9.30
C ASP A 13 -5.89 -8.85 -10.27
N PRO A 14 -6.50 -9.83 -10.94
CA PRO A 14 -5.82 -10.60 -11.98
C PRO A 14 -5.47 -9.73 -13.20
N ILE A 15 -4.32 -10.01 -13.83
CA ILE A 15 -3.88 -9.31 -15.05
C ILE A 15 -4.92 -9.45 -16.16
N ASP A 16 -5.36 -10.69 -16.42
CA ASP A 16 -6.28 -11.06 -17.52
C ASP A 16 -7.72 -11.28 -17.04
N GLY A 17 -8.13 -10.62 -15.95
CA GLY A 17 -9.47 -10.77 -15.38
C GLY A 17 -10.13 -9.46 -14.98
N PRO A 18 -11.31 -9.52 -14.35
CA PRO A 18 -12.04 -8.33 -13.95
C PRO A 18 -11.27 -7.53 -12.88
N ARG A 19 -11.27 -6.20 -13.02
CA ARG A 19 -10.60 -5.25 -12.12
C ARG A 19 -11.53 -4.79 -11.01
N ASN A 20 -11.92 -5.73 -10.17
CA ASN A 20 -12.99 -5.53 -9.20
C ASN A 20 -12.62 -4.57 -8.05
N ASN A 21 -11.33 -4.31 -7.81
CA ASN A 21 -10.83 -3.47 -6.73
C ASN A 21 -10.34 -2.09 -7.20
N GLU A 22 -10.41 -1.81 -8.50
CA GLU A 22 -9.91 -0.58 -9.13
C GLU A 22 -11.01 0.50 -9.24
N ALA A 23 -10.61 1.77 -9.32
CA ALA A 23 -11.52 2.92 -9.23
C ALA A 23 -12.44 3.07 -10.44
N SER A 24 -11.95 2.71 -11.63
CA SER A 24 -12.63 2.95 -12.90
C SER A 24 -13.90 2.12 -13.09
N ASN A 25 -13.93 0.89 -12.56
CA ASN A 25 -15.04 -0.05 -12.78
C ASN A 25 -15.13 -1.18 -11.73
N GLY A 26 -14.41 -1.07 -10.62
CA GLY A 26 -14.38 -2.10 -9.60
C GLY A 26 -15.68 -2.18 -8.80
N ILE A 27 -16.27 -3.37 -8.73
CA ILE A 27 -17.49 -3.60 -7.92
C ILE A 27 -17.26 -3.39 -6.41
N TYR A 28 -16.02 -3.45 -5.95
CA TYR A 28 -15.65 -3.20 -4.55
C TYR A 28 -15.23 -1.75 -4.30
N PHE A 29 -15.00 -0.96 -5.35
CA PHE A 29 -14.72 0.46 -5.22
C PHE A 29 -16.01 1.27 -5.10
N THR A 30 -16.19 1.92 -3.96
CA THR A 30 -17.40 2.74 -3.67
C THR A 30 -17.09 4.23 -3.50
N GLY A 31 -15.82 4.63 -3.55
CA GLY A 31 -15.38 5.99 -3.21
C GLY A 31 -15.48 6.33 -1.72
N THR A 32 -15.81 5.36 -0.85
CA THR A 32 -15.93 5.59 0.60
C THR A 32 -14.56 5.81 1.24
N ILE A 33 -14.38 6.94 1.90
CA ILE A 33 -13.14 7.25 2.65
C ILE A 33 -13.15 6.48 3.97
N VAL A 34 -12.25 5.50 4.10
CA VAL A 34 -12.13 4.64 5.30
C VAL A 34 -11.20 5.18 6.38
N GLY A 35 -10.51 6.30 6.11
CA GLY A 35 -9.63 6.94 7.08
C GLY A 35 -9.24 8.34 6.65
N THR A 36 -9.16 9.27 7.60
CA THR A 36 -8.73 10.65 7.36
C THR A 36 -7.57 10.98 8.29
N TYR A 37 -6.46 11.41 7.71
CA TYR A 37 -5.22 11.68 8.43
C TYR A 37 -4.70 13.05 8.05
N ARG A 38 -4.10 13.76 9.02
CA ARG A 38 -3.39 15.01 8.72
C ARG A 38 -2.08 14.70 7.98
N SER A 39 -1.61 15.63 7.15
CA SER A 39 -0.25 15.51 6.58
C SER A 39 0.78 15.41 7.71
N GLY A 40 1.74 14.50 7.58
CA GLY A 40 2.70 14.20 8.64
C GLY A 40 2.14 13.35 9.79
N ALA A 41 0.85 12.99 9.77
CA ALA A 41 0.27 12.14 10.81
C ALA A 41 0.83 10.73 10.75
N VAL A 42 0.75 10.09 11.90
CA VAL A 42 1.17 8.73 12.12
C VAL A 42 -0.04 7.81 11.99
N MET A 43 0.01 6.86 11.06
CA MET A 43 -1.06 5.94 10.70
C MET A 43 -0.76 4.53 11.21
N ASP A 44 -1.77 3.89 11.78
CA ASP A 44 -1.69 2.50 12.24
C ASP A 44 -2.17 1.57 11.13
N VAL A 45 -1.24 0.88 10.48
CA VAL A 45 -1.54 -0.16 9.48
C VAL A 45 -1.47 -1.53 10.15
N ARG A 46 -2.50 -2.35 9.95
CA ARG A 46 -2.52 -3.74 10.40
C ARG A 46 -2.52 -4.66 9.18
N ILE A 47 -1.59 -5.61 9.16
CA ILE A 47 -1.59 -6.69 8.19
C ILE A 47 -2.01 -7.97 8.92
N GLU A 48 -3.01 -8.63 8.36
CA GLU A 48 -3.42 -9.98 8.73
C GLU A 48 -2.86 -10.96 7.70
N MET A 49 -2.08 -11.93 8.18
CA MET A 49 -1.44 -12.91 7.33
C MET A 49 -2.01 -14.31 7.60
N MET A 50 -2.56 -14.93 6.56
CA MET A 50 -3.06 -16.32 6.63
C MET A 50 -1.93 -17.35 6.49
N ALA A 51 -0.86 -16.99 5.77
CA ALA A 51 0.35 -17.79 5.62
C ALA A 51 1.58 -16.88 5.62
N ASN A 52 2.68 -17.35 6.21
CA ASN A 52 3.94 -16.61 6.26
C ASN A 52 4.89 -17.08 5.17
N HIS A 53 4.92 -16.35 4.06
CA HIS A 53 5.79 -16.62 2.92
C HIS A 53 7.15 -15.93 3.01
N LEU A 54 7.51 -15.38 4.19
CA LEU A 54 8.71 -14.58 4.40
C LEU A 54 8.77 -13.34 3.47
N GLY A 55 9.92 -12.67 3.45
CA GLY A 55 10.12 -11.47 2.64
C GLY A 55 9.77 -10.19 3.41
N TRP A 56 9.17 -9.22 2.71
CA TRP A 56 8.94 -7.90 3.25
C TRP A 56 7.74 -7.19 2.62
N PHE A 57 7.20 -6.21 3.34
CA PHE A 57 6.21 -5.28 2.82
C PHE A 57 6.81 -3.90 2.57
N THR A 58 6.24 -3.21 1.58
CA THR A 58 6.45 -1.77 1.36
C THR A 58 5.08 -1.10 1.24
N PHE A 59 5.01 0.19 1.58
CA PHE A 59 3.75 0.93 1.56
C PHE A 59 3.94 2.20 0.76
N LYS A 60 2.94 2.52 -0.06
CA LYS A 60 2.97 3.61 -1.04
C LYS A 60 1.58 4.24 -1.08
N ILE A 61 1.50 5.51 -1.46
CA ILE A 61 0.23 6.22 -1.58
C ILE A 61 0.26 7.13 -2.81
N CYS A 62 -0.80 7.16 -3.61
CA CYS A 62 -0.91 8.09 -4.72
C CYS A 62 -1.80 9.27 -4.32
N PRO A 63 -1.38 10.54 -4.50
CA PRO A 63 -2.24 11.70 -4.31
C PRO A 63 -3.25 11.78 -5.46
N VAL A 64 -4.44 11.24 -5.22
CA VAL A 64 -5.55 11.28 -6.17
C VAL A 64 -6.51 12.38 -5.75
N THR A 65 -6.81 13.32 -6.64
CA THR A 65 -7.74 14.44 -6.39
C THR A 65 -9.17 14.14 -6.84
N ASP A 66 -9.34 13.10 -7.66
CA ASP A 66 -10.63 12.69 -8.22
C ASP A 66 -10.73 11.16 -8.11
N ASN A 67 -11.76 10.70 -7.38
CA ASN A 67 -11.99 9.28 -7.12
C ASN A 67 -12.29 8.46 -8.38
N ALA A 68 -12.52 9.10 -9.54
CA ALA A 68 -12.65 8.42 -10.83
C ALA A 68 -11.30 8.17 -11.55
N VAL A 69 -10.19 8.70 -11.02
CA VAL A 69 -8.85 8.52 -11.61
C VAL A 69 -8.20 7.25 -11.08
N GLU A 70 -7.82 6.37 -12.00
CA GLU A 70 -7.12 5.13 -11.66
C GLU A 70 -5.71 5.40 -11.10
N VAL A 71 -5.34 4.65 -10.07
CA VAL A 71 -4.00 4.70 -9.50
C VAL A 71 -3.07 3.85 -10.34
N THR A 72 -1.90 4.39 -10.71
CA THR A 72 -0.88 3.64 -11.45
C THR A 72 0.31 3.27 -10.54
N GLN A 73 1.05 2.24 -10.96
CA GLN A 73 2.26 1.82 -10.24
C GLN A 73 3.30 2.96 -10.22
N GLU A 74 3.43 3.72 -11.31
CA GLU A 74 4.35 4.86 -11.38
C GLU A 74 3.97 5.96 -10.39
N CYS A 75 2.68 6.18 -10.15
CA CYS A 75 2.25 7.13 -9.14
C CYS A 75 2.67 6.67 -7.75
N LEU A 76 2.35 5.42 -7.40
CA LEU A 76 2.70 4.83 -6.11
C LEU A 76 4.21 4.85 -5.84
N ASP A 77 5.02 4.54 -6.86
CA ASP A 77 6.48 4.49 -6.76
C ASP A 77 7.11 5.84 -6.42
N ARG A 78 6.45 6.95 -6.76
CA ARG A 78 6.92 8.31 -6.41
C ARG A 78 6.72 8.64 -4.94
N TYR A 79 5.87 7.89 -4.22
CA TYR A 79 5.39 8.27 -2.90
C TYR A 79 5.43 7.12 -1.88
N PRO A 80 6.62 6.55 -1.59
CA PRO A 80 6.77 5.54 -0.56
C PRO A 80 6.58 6.14 0.85
N LEU A 81 5.88 5.39 1.70
CA LEU A 81 5.61 5.74 3.09
C LEU A 81 6.71 5.22 4.02
N LYS A 82 7.12 6.08 4.96
CA LYS A 82 8.12 5.71 5.97
C LYS A 82 7.46 4.92 7.10
N ILE A 83 8.04 3.78 7.43
CA ILE A 83 7.77 3.00 8.63
C ILE A 83 8.53 3.65 9.78
N VAL A 84 7.80 4.13 10.78
CA VAL A 84 8.35 4.79 11.98
C VAL A 84 8.35 3.86 13.20
N LYS A 85 7.54 2.80 13.18
CA LYS A 85 7.61 1.70 14.16
C LYS A 85 7.19 0.39 13.52
N ALA A 86 7.97 -0.64 13.78
CA ALA A 86 7.69 -2.01 13.40
C ALA A 86 7.92 -2.95 14.60
N PRO A 87 7.35 -4.17 14.60
CA PRO A 87 7.66 -5.19 15.59
C PRO A 87 9.11 -5.70 15.55
N THR A 88 9.82 -5.43 14.47
CA THR A 88 11.21 -5.83 14.20
C THR A 88 12.11 -4.61 14.09
N THR A 89 13.43 -4.82 14.19
CA THR A 89 14.42 -3.76 13.97
C THR A 89 14.28 -3.19 12.56
N ILE A 90 14.11 -1.88 12.45
CA ILE A 90 14.01 -1.18 11.17
C ILE A 90 15.42 -0.94 10.65
N THR A 91 15.85 -1.73 9.66
CA THR A 91 17.12 -1.52 8.92
C THR A 91 16.92 -0.61 7.71
N ASN A 92 15.69 -0.55 7.19
CA ASN A 92 15.28 0.29 6.08
C ASN A 92 13.91 0.90 6.39
N ALA A 93 13.83 2.24 6.40
CA ALA A 93 12.62 2.96 6.77
C ALA A 93 11.44 2.80 5.79
N TYR A 94 11.62 2.15 4.64
CA TYR A 94 10.55 1.93 3.64
C TYR A 94 10.20 0.45 3.44
N ARG A 95 10.87 -0.44 4.17
CA ARG A 95 10.71 -1.89 4.07
C ARG A 95 10.48 -2.48 5.45
N TRP A 96 9.41 -3.23 5.61
CA TRP A 96 9.17 -4.01 6.82
C TRP A 96 9.36 -5.49 6.55
N ASP A 97 10.46 -6.06 7.08
CA ASP A 97 10.73 -7.49 7.00
C ASP A 97 9.75 -8.30 7.86
N ILE A 98 9.16 -9.32 7.24
CA ILE A 98 8.22 -10.21 7.91
C ILE A 98 9.01 -11.08 8.91
N PRO A 99 8.69 -11.04 10.21
CA PRO A 99 9.31 -11.94 11.17
C PRO A 99 8.89 -13.39 10.91
N GLY A 100 9.77 -14.35 11.18
CA GLY A 100 9.49 -15.77 11.00
C GLY A 100 8.37 -16.34 11.90
N THR A 101 7.82 -15.55 12.84
CA THR A 101 6.77 -15.99 13.78
C THR A 101 5.68 -14.91 14.03
N GLY A 102 4.43 -15.35 14.11
CA GLY A 102 3.22 -14.56 14.47
C GLY A 102 2.36 -14.10 13.29
N ASN A 103 1.07 -13.84 13.55
CA ASN A 103 0.02 -13.74 12.51
C ASN A 103 -0.54 -12.32 12.28
N VAL A 104 -0.38 -11.40 13.25
CA VAL A 104 -0.87 -10.02 13.15
C VAL A 104 0.23 -9.05 13.57
N LYS A 105 0.49 -8.04 12.74
CA LYS A 105 1.56 -7.05 13.02
C LYS A 105 1.05 -5.65 12.75
N LYS A 106 1.18 -4.78 13.76
CA LYS A 106 0.86 -3.35 13.71
C LYS A 106 2.10 -2.60 13.24
N ILE A 107 1.98 -1.89 12.13
CA ILE A 107 3.04 -1.08 11.55
C ILE A 107 2.58 0.36 11.67
N ILE A 108 3.46 1.20 12.20
CA ILE A 108 3.19 2.61 12.34
C ILE A 108 3.92 3.32 11.22
N GLN A 109 3.18 4.05 10.39
CA GLN A 109 3.71 4.77 9.24
C GLN A 109 3.50 6.26 9.41
N LYS A 110 4.38 7.08 8.84
CA LYS A 110 4.15 8.53 8.79
C LYS A 110 3.76 8.91 7.37
N SER A 111 2.61 9.55 7.23
CA SER A 111 2.25 10.23 5.98
C SER A 111 3.33 11.26 5.67
N GLN A 112 3.91 11.23 4.47
CA GLN A 112 4.90 12.23 4.04
C GLN A 112 4.26 13.63 4.08
N ASN A 113 5.07 14.69 4.17
CA ASN A 113 4.60 16.10 4.09
C ASN A 113 4.10 16.48 2.68
N ASN A 114 3.48 15.56 1.98
CA ASN A 114 2.79 15.83 0.74
C ASN A 114 1.38 16.26 1.14
N ARG A 115 0.90 17.37 0.56
CA ARG A 115 -0.48 17.79 0.70
C ARG A 115 -1.32 16.75 -0.04
N PHE A 116 -2.05 15.93 0.69
CA PHE A 116 -3.11 15.05 0.20
C PHE A 116 -4.44 15.71 0.53
#